data_AF-A0A1M6TA61-F1
#
_entry.id   AF-A0A1M6TA61-F1
#
_cell.length_a   1.000
_cell.length_b   1.000
_cell.length_c   1.000
_cell.angle_alpha   90.00
_cell.angle_beta   90.00
_cell.angle_gamma   90.00
#
_symmetry.space_group_name_H-M   'P 1'
#
loop_
_entity.id
_entity.type
_entity.pdbx_description
1 polymer ?
#
loop_
_entity_poly.entity_id
_entity_poly.type
_entity_poly.pdbx_seq_one_letter_code
_entity_poly.pdbx_strand_id
1 'polypeptide(L)'
;MDAYFSRVMGMGRYPDKTIKEVFCSNRPYFDQILYKNVRFRHEYAREFREWIEQLPVKEPAFLEMERIKVSIELLGDKKVRELFSKLVEVINFENPNLKLNKDLDYTVTLPQNFTVDIPSRQQQQINNFWKRLAIPEINESES
;
A
#
# COMPACT_ATOMS: atom_id res chain seq x y z
N MET A 1 -10.36 9.59 -2.94
CA MET A 1 -10.14 8.12 -2.92
C MET A 1 -11.04 7.38 -1.94
N ASP A 2 -11.29 7.91 -0.74
CA ASP A 2 -12.12 7.23 0.27
C ASP A 2 -13.52 6.88 -0.21
N ALA A 3 -14.16 7.81 -0.94
CA ALA A 3 -15.46 7.59 -1.54
C ALA A 3 -15.46 6.42 -2.52
N TYR A 4 -14.40 6.23 -3.30
CA TYR A 4 -14.25 5.09 -4.21
C TYR A 4 -14.13 3.78 -3.40
N PHE A 5 -13.24 3.74 -2.42
CA PHE A 5 -13.03 2.54 -1.60
C PHE A 5 -14.25 2.15 -0.75
N SER A 6 -15.17 3.08 -0.49
CA SER A 6 -16.44 2.83 0.21
C SER A 6 -17.53 2.22 -0.67
N ARG A 7 -17.34 2.16 -2.00
CA ARG A 7 -18.30 1.51 -2.91
C ARG A 7 -18.26 0.00 -2.74
N VAL A 8 -19.39 -0.66 -2.96
CA VAL A 8 -19.45 -2.12 -3.10
C VAL A 8 -18.76 -2.55 -4.39
N MET A 9 -18.14 -3.74 -4.39
CA MET A 9 -17.49 -4.29 -5.58
C MET A 9 -18.49 -4.47 -6.72
N GLY A 10 -19.72 -4.91 -6.41
CA GLY A 10 -20.79 -5.14 -7.39
C GLY A 10 -20.51 -6.26 -8.40
N MET A 11 -19.40 -7.00 -8.24
CA MET A 11 -18.98 -8.07 -9.14
C MET A 11 -17.98 -9.03 -8.48
N GLY A 12 -17.67 -10.12 -9.17
CA GLY A 12 -16.65 -11.08 -8.75
C GLY A 12 -17.09 -11.97 -7.59
N ARG A 13 -16.12 -12.41 -6.78
CA ARG A 13 -16.29 -13.34 -5.66
C ARG A 13 -16.91 -12.69 -4.41
N TYR A 14 -16.80 -11.37 -4.30
CA TYR A 14 -17.26 -10.60 -3.14
C TYR A 14 -18.09 -9.38 -3.59
N PRO A 15 -19.20 -9.58 -4.31
CA PRO A 15 -19.96 -8.48 -4.92
C PRO A 15 -20.62 -7.55 -3.88
N ASP A 16 -20.91 -8.07 -2.70
CA ASP A 16 -21.54 -7.43 -1.55
C ASP A 16 -20.55 -6.65 -0.67
N LYS A 17 -19.26 -7.00 -0.73
CA LYS A 17 -18.22 -6.32 0.03
C LYS A 17 -17.84 -5.00 -0.60
N THR A 18 -17.42 -4.05 0.22
CA THR A 18 -16.78 -2.82 -0.23
C THR A 18 -15.42 -3.09 -0.86
N ILE A 19 -14.99 -2.20 -1.74
CA ILE A 19 -13.65 -2.23 -2.33
C ILE A 19 -12.59 -2.20 -1.22
N LYS A 20 -12.81 -1.39 -0.16
CA LYS A 20 -11.98 -1.35 1.05
C LYS A 20 -11.85 -2.73 1.70
N GLU A 21 -12.96 -3.42 1.93
CA GLU A 21 -12.95 -4.74 2.58
C GLU A 21 -12.19 -5.76 1.75
N VAL A 22 -12.34 -5.74 0.42
CA VAL A 22 -11.59 -6.65 -0.47
C VAL A 22 -10.10 -6.29 -0.47
N PHE A 23 -9.76 -5.00 -0.57
CA PHE A 23 -8.38 -4.52 -0.48
C PHE A 23 -7.69 -4.95 0.82
N CYS A 24 -8.38 -4.81 1.97
CA CYS A 24 -7.81 -5.08 3.28
C CYS A 24 -7.75 -6.58 3.62
N SER A 25 -8.74 -7.36 3.20
CA SER A 25 -8.84 -8.79 3.54
C SER A 25 -8.23 -9.72 2.51
N ASN A 26 -8.15 -9.31 1.24
CA ASN A 26 -7.63 -10.13 0.14
C ASN A 26 -6.97 -9.27 -0.94
N ARG A 27 -5.82 -8.68 -0.60
CA ARG A 27 -5.03 -7.87 -1.52
C ARG A 27 -4.69 -8.57 -2.84
N PRO A 28 -4.26 -9.86 -2.87
CA PRO A 28 -4.00 -10.55 -4.14
C PRO A 28 -5.21 -10.61 -5.06
N TYR A 29 -6.41 -10.80 -4.49
CA TYR A 29 -7.64 -10.80 -5.27
C TYR A 29 -8.03 -9.41 -5.76
N PHE A 30 -7.85 -8.37 -4.92
CA PHE A 30 -8.03 -6.98 -5.33
C PHE A 30 -7.12 -6.65 -6.53
N ASP A 31 -5.82 -6.93 -6.43
CA ASP A 31 -4.86 -6.69 -7.52
C ASP A 31 -5.24 -7.50 -8.76
N GLN A 32 -5.64 -8.76 -8.61
CA GLN A 32 -6.11 -9.57 -9.73
C GLN A 32 -7.31 -8.95 -10.46
N ILE A 33 -8.32 -8.45 -9.74
CA ILE A 33 -9.45 -7.75 -10.36
C ILE A 33 -8.96 -6.49 -11.05
N LEU A 34 -8.13 -5.71 -10.38
CA LEU A 34 -7.60 -4.45 -10.88
C LEU A 34 -6.93 -4.61 -12.24
N TYR A 35 -6.15 -5.67 -12.43
CA TYR A 35 -5.45 -5.89 -13.69
C TYR A 35 -6.29 -6.64 -14.72
N LYS A 36 -7.18 -7.57 -14.32
CA LYS A 36 -7.92 -8.42 -15.27
C LYS A 36 -9.28 -7.87 -15.69
N ASN A 37 -9.92 -7.03 -14.87
CA ASN A 37 -11.23 -6.47 -15.17
C ASN A 37 -11.09 -5.05 -15.74
N VAL A 38 -11.28 -4.92 -17.05
CA VAL A 38 -11.11 -3.66 -17.78
C VAL A 38 -11.98 -2.54 -17.23
N ARG A 39 -13.27 -2.82 -16.94
CA ARG A 39 -14.19 -1.82 -16.41
C ARG A 39 -13.72 -1.30 -15.05
N PHE A 40 -13.41 -2.19 -14.12
CA PHE A 40 -12.95 -1.82 -12.78
C PHE A 40 -11.62 -1.09 -12.83
N ARG A 41 -10.72 -1.50 -13.72
CA ARG A 41 -9.44 -0.83 -13.97
C ARG A 41 -9.64 0.61 -14.41
N HIS A 42 -10.52 0.86 -15.39
CA HIS A 42 -10.81 2.21 -15.85
C HIS A 42 -11.48 3.07 -14.78
N GLU A 43 -12.44 2.51 -14.03
CA GLU A 43 -13.07 3.22 -12.92
C GLU A 43 -12.04 3.59 -11.85
N TYR A 44 -11.16 2.65 -11.46
CA TYR A 44 -10.05 2.94 -10.54
C TYR A 44 -9.10 4.01 -11.11
N ALA A 45 -8.66 3.87 -12.36
CA ALA A 45 -7.71 4.78 -12.98
C ALA A 45 -8.25 6.21 -13.07
N ARG A 46 -9.55 6.37 -13.37
CA ARG A 46 -10.22 7.67 -13.35
C ARG A 46 -10.17 8.29 -11.95
N GLU A 47 -10.59 7.55 -10.93
CA GLU A 47 -10.68 8.06 -9.54
C GLU A 47 -9.28 8.34 -8.96
N PHE A 48 -8.29 7.51 -9.33
CA PHE A 48 -6.89 7.71 -8.98
C PHE A 48 -6.33 9.00 -9.62
N ARG A 49 -6.62 9.26 -10.90
CA ARG A 49 -6.23 10.51 -11.58
C ARG A 49 -6.90 11.73 -10.97
N GLU A 50 -8.20 11.68 -10.75
CA GLU A 50 -8.94 12.77 -10.09
C GLU A 50 -8.38 13.08 -8.70
N TRP A 51 -7.99 12.05 -7.94
CA TRP A 51 -7.34 12.23 -6.66
C TRP A 51 -5.95 12.86 -6.77
N ILE A 52 -5.10 12.40 -7.71
CA ILE A 52 -3.78 13.02 -7.95
C ILE A 52 -3.91 14.49 -8.33
N GLU A 53 -4.90 14.85 -9.14
CA GLU A 53 -5.14 16.24 -9.55
C GLU A 53 -5.49 17.16 -8.36
N GLN A 54 -5.99 16.61 -7.26
CA GLN A 54 -6.30 17.35 -6.04
C GLN A 54 -5.10 17.47 -5.08
N LEU A 55 -4.01 16.76 -5.33
CA LEU A 55 -2.81 16.81 -4.50
C LEU A 55 -2.00 18.08 -4.76
N PRO A 56 -1.41 18.70 -3.72
CA PRO A 56 -0.65 19.94 -3.87
C PRO A 56 0.68 19.75 -4.61
N VAL A 57 1.22 18.53 -4.59
CA VAL A 57 2.51 18.17 -5.20
C VAL A 57 2.34 16.86 -5.95
N LYS A 58 2.87 16.79 -7.17
CA LYS A 58 2.75 15.62 -8.07
C LYS A 58 4.09 14.95 -8.36
N GLU A 59 5.10 15.23 -7.54
CA GLU A 59 6.41 14.59 -7.65
C GLU A 59 6.32 13.10 -7.28
N PRO A 60 7.05 12.20 -7.98
CA PRO A 60 6.93 10.76 -7.77
C PRO A 60 7.10 10.30 -6.32
N ALA A 61 8.06 10.87 -5.60
CA ALA A 61 8.31 10.50 -4.20
C ALA A 61 7.18 10.98 -3.27
N PHE A 62 6.58 12.14 -3.56
CA PHE A 62 5.42 12.63 -2.82
C PHE A 62 4.19 11.75 -3.09
N LEU A 63 3.95 11.39 -4.34
CA LEU A 63 2.86 10.49 -4.74
C LEU A 63 3.00 9.11 -4.09
N GLU A 64 4.20 8.54 -4.02
CA GLU A 64 4.45 7.28 -3.31
C GLU A 64 4.03 7.40 -1.83
N MET A 65 4.41 8.49 -1.17
CA MET A 65 4.06 8.73 0.23
C MET A 65 2.53 8.88 0.41
N GLU A 66 1.85 9.65 -0.43
CA GLU A 66 0.39 9.82 -0.36
C GLU A 66 -0.35 8.49 -0.59
N ARG A 67 0.11 7.65 -1.52
CA ARG A 67 -0.47 6.32 -1.75
C ARG A 67 -0.32 5.40 -0.53
N ILE A 68 0.78 5.53 0.20
CA ILE A 68 1.00 4.80 1.45
C ILE A 68 0.05 5.31 2.54
N LYS A 69 -0.13 6.63 2.68
CA LYS A 69 -1.07 7.21 3.66
C LYS A 69 -2.48 6.69 3.45
N VAL A 70 -2.97 6.71 2.21
CA VAL A 70 -4.30 6.15 1.89
C VAL A 70 -4.39 4.68 2.30
N SER A 71 -3.38 3.86 2.01
CA SER A 71 -3.36 2.45 2.45
C SER A 71 -3.39 2.30 3.98
N ILE A 72 -2.68 3.16 4.72
CA ILE A 72 -2.69 3.16 6.19
C ILE A 72 -4.08 3.52 6.72
N GLU A 73 -4.74 4.51 6.13
CA GLU A 73 -6.12 4.90 6.50
C GLU A 73 -7.13 3.78 6.22
N LEU A 74 -6.96 3.08 5.10
CA LEU A 74 -7.82 1.95 4.74
C LEU A 74 -7.62 0.76 5.69
N LEU A 75 -6.37 0.38 5.97
CA LEU A 75 -6.05 -0.78 6.80
C LEU A 75 -6.24 -0.51 8.30
N GLY A 76 -6.02 0.73 8.72
CA GLY A 76 -5.94 1.15 10.12
C GLY A 76 -4.56 0.91 10.73
N ASP A 77 -4.15 1.82 11.62
CA ASP A 77 -2.83 1.83 12.28
C ASP A 77 -2.48 0.49 12.94
N LYS A 78 -3.42 -0.11 13.69
CA LYS A 78 -3.22 -1.41 14.34
C LYS A 78 -2.79 -2.49 13.34
N LYS A 79 -3.45 -2.55 12.17
CA LYS A 79 -3.15 -3.58 11.16
C LYS A 79 -1.79 -3.35 10.52
N VAL A 80 -1.44 -2.09 10.26
CA VAL A 80 -0.14 -1.72 9.70
C VAL A 80 0.99 -2.07 10.67
N ARG A 81 0.83 -1.78 11.96
CA ARG A 81 1.78 -2.19 13.02
C ARG A 81 1.96 -3.70 13.06
N GLU A 82 0.88 -4.46 13.04
CA GLU A 82 0.95 -5.93 13.02
C GLU A 82 1.72 -6.46 11.80
N LEU A 83 1.45 -5.92 10.60
CA LEU A 83 2.14 -6.34 9.38
C LEU A 83 3.61 -5.95 9.40
N PHE A 84 3.93 -4.74 9.87
CA PHE A 84 5.29 -4.24 9.96
C PHE A 84 6.11 -5.02 11.00
N SER A 85 5.53 -5.34 12.17
CA SER A 85 6.18 -6.19 13.17
C SER A 85 6.57 -7.55 12.60
N LYS A 86 5.69 -8.17 11.81
CA LYS A 86 5.98 -9.44 11.13
C LYS A 86 7.11 -9.30 10.11
N LEU A 87 7.18 -8.18 9.38
CA LEU A 87 8.31 -7.90 8.50
C LEU A 87 9.62 -7.82 9.29
N VAL A 88 9.64 -7.09 10.41
CA VAL A 88 10.82 -6.97 11.28
C VAL A 88 11.26 -8.33 11.81
N GLU A 89 10.32 -9.19 12.21
CA GLU A 89 10.60 -10.57 12.61
C GLU A 89 11.27 -11.38 11.50
N VAL A 90 10.75 -11.30 10.27
CA VAL A 90 11.33 -11.98 9.10
C VAL A 90 12.72 -11.44 8.78
N ILE A 91 12.91 -10.11 8.76
CA ILE A 91 14.22 -9.49 8.55
C ILE A 91 15.23 -10.00 9.59
N ASN A 92 14.84 -10.02 10.86
CA ASN A 92 15.70 -10.47 11.97
C ASN A 92 16.01 -11.97 11.92
N PHE A 93 15.08 -12.77 11.42
CA PHE A 93 15.30 -14.20 11.18
C PHE A 93 16.29 -14.43 10.04
N GLU A 94 16.16 -13.70 8.93
CA GLU A 94 17.07 -13.79 7.79
C GLU A 94 18.47 -13.20 8.07
N ASN A 95 18.58 -12.29 9.04
CA ASN A 95 19.81 -11.55 9.36
C ASN A 95 20.17 -11.68 10.85
N PRO A 96 20.54 -12.88 11.34
CA PRO A 96 20.73 -13.13 12.78
C PRO A 96 21.86 -12.30 13.41
N ASN A 97 22.85 -11.91 12.61
CA ASN A 97 24.02 -11.13 13.07
C ASN A 97 23.81 -9.61 13.03
N LEU A 98 22.68 -9.14 12.48
CA LEU A 98 22.39 -7.73 12.30
C LEU A 98 20.89 -7.50 12.46
N LYS A 99 20.42 -7.55 13.70
CA LYS A 99 18.98 -7.44 14.00
C LYS A 99 18.56 -5.98 14.11
N LEU A 100 17.41 -5.68 13.52
CA LEU A 100 16.64 -4.47 13.79
C LEU A 100 16.03 -4.55 15.19
N ASN A 101 15.77 -3.37 15.78
CA ASN A 101 14.98 -3.27 16.99
C ASN A 101 13.59 -3.89 16.77
N LYS A 102 13.15 -4.77 17.66
CA LYS A 102 11.83 -5.41 17.59
C LYS A 102 10.69 -4.42 17.81
N ASP A 103 10.96 -3.34 18.54
CA ASP A 103 10.01 -2.27 18.84
C ASP A 103 10.14 -1.11 17.84
N LEU A 104 10.75 -1.35 16.66
CA LEU A 104 10.87 -0.35 15.61
C LEU A 104 9.47 0.07 15.14
N ASP A 105 9.12 1.33 15.37
CA ASP A 105 7.88 1.89 14.87
C ASP A 105 7.94 2.06 13.35
N TYR A 106 6.88 1.68 12.63
CA TYR A 106 6.86 1.79 11.17
C TYR A 106 6.98 3.25 10.70
N THR A 107 6.53 4.21 11.50
CA THR A 107 6.46 5.65 11.12
C THR A 107 7.82 6.24 10.81
N VAL A 108 8.88 5.79 11.49
CA VAL A 108 10.27 6.21 11.27
C VAL A 108 10.89 5.61 10.00
N THR A 109 10.17 4.71 9.34
CA THR A 109 10.59 4.02 8.12
C THR A 109 9.76 4.40 6.90
N LEU A 110 8.80 5.31 7.06
CA LEU A 110 8.03 5.83 5.93
C LEU A 110 8.96 6.53 4.94
N PRO A 111 8.71 6.42 3.63
CA PRO A 111 9.44 7.18 2.63
C PRO A 111 9.48 8.67 2.99
N GLN A 112 10.62 9.33 2.74
CA GLN A 112 10.89 10.73 3.11
C GLN A 112 11.01 11.03 4.62
N ASN A 113 10.59 10.14 5.51
CA ASN A 113 10.68 10.29 6.96
C ASN A 113 11.71 9.33 7.60
N PHE A 114 12.68 8.85 6.81
CA PHE A 114 13.74 7.97 7.30
C PHE A 114 14.59 8.71 8.34
N THR A 115 14.37 8.35 9.60
CA THR A 115 15.05 8.94 10.77
C THR A 115 15.92 7.93 11.50
N VAL A 116 15.99 6.70 10.98
CA VAL A 116 16.76 5.58 11.55
C VAL A 116 17.78 5.06 10.53
N ASP A 117 18.96 4.76 11.03
CA ASP A 117 20.02 4.12 10.23
C ASP A 117 19.71 2.62 10.10
N ILE A 118 19.37 2.19 8.89
CA ILE A 118 19.00 0.81 8.57
C ILE A 118 19.98 0.29 7.51
N PRO A 119 20.59 -0.89 7.72
CA PRO A 119 21.47 -1.52 6.74
C PRO A 119 20.79 -1.64 5.36
N SER A 120 21.51 -1.30 4.29
CA SER A 120 20.92 -1.11 2.95
C SER A 120 20.07 -2.29 2.44
N ARG A 121 20.49 -3.54 2.71
CA ARG A 121 19.72 -4.74 2.33
C ARG A 121 18.38 -4.83 3.06
N GLN A 122 18.36 -4.48 4.35
CA GLN A 122 17.15 -4.50 5.16
C GLN A 122 16.24 -3.32 4.80
N GLN A 123 16.84 -2.16 4.50
CA GLN A 123 16.12 -0.99 4.01
C GLN A 123 15.38 -1.28 2.69
N GLN A 124 15.99 -2.05 1.78
CA GLN A 124 15.30 -2.48 0.55
C GLN A 124 14.07 -3.35 0.84
N GLN A 125 14.13 -4.24 1.84
CA GLN A 125 12.97 -5.05 2.23
C GLN A 125 11.85 -4.16 2.79
N ILE A 126 12.19 -3.17 3.60
CA ILE A 126 11.24 -2.17 4.13
C ILE A 126 10.64 -1.31 3.01
N ASN A 127 11.45 -0.84 2.06
CA ASN A 127 10.96 -0.10 0.90
C ASN A 127 10.00 -0.96 0.06
N ASN A 128 10.31 -2.24 -0.13
CA ASN A 128 9.43 -3.16 -0.86
C ASN A 128 8.12 -3.43 -0.11
N PHE A 129 8.15 -3.46 1.23
CA PHE A 129 6.95 -3.53 2.04
C PHE A 129 6.04 -2.33 1.78
N TRP A 130 6.59 -1.11 1.84
CA TRP A 130 5.81 0.11 1.59
C TRP A 130 5.24 0.17 0.18
N LYS A 131 6.03 -0.18 -0.84
CA LYS A 131 5.58 -0.27 -2.23
C LYS A 131 4.43 -1.25 -2.43
N ARG A 132 4.47 -2.39 -1.75
CA ARG A 132 3.40 -3.41 -1.79
C ARG A 132 2.16 -2.98 -1.01
N LEU A 133 2.35 -2.23 0.08
CA LEU A 133 1.24 -1.73 0.89
C LEU A 133 0.46 -0.63 0.16
N ALA A 134 1.17 0.30 -0.48
CA ALA A 134 0.62 1.42 -1.23
C ALA A 134 -0.52 1.00 -2.17
N ILE A 135 -1.54 1.86 -2.31
CA ILE A 135 -2.58 1.63 -3.33
C ILE A 135 -1.92 1.55 -4.71
N PRO A 136 -2.36 0.68 -5.64
CA PRO A 136 -1.68 0.50 -6.92
C PRO A 136 -1.72 1.77 -7.77
N GLU A 137 -0.68 1.96 -8.56
CA GLU A 137 -0.66 2.94 -9.64
C GLU A 137 -1.02 2.20 -10.93
N ILE A 138 -1.80 2.86 -11.78
CA ILE A 138 -2.20 2.31 -13.08
C ILE A 138 -1.84 3.30 -14.16
N ASN A 139 -0.96 2.89 -15.06
CA ASN A 139 -0.74 3.59 -16.32
C ASN A 139 -1.69 3.00 -17.36
N GLU A 140 -2.61 3.83 -17.88
CA GLU A 140 -3.61 3.39 -18.87
C GLU A 140 -2.98 2.85 -20.17
N SER A 141 -1.69 3.12 -20.40
CA SER A 141 -0.90 2.67 -21.55
C SER A 141 -0.55 1.17 -21.57
N GLU A 142 -0.83 0.41 -20.52
CA GLU A 142 -0.61 -1.06 -20.48
C GLU A 142 -1.84 -1.88 -20.97
N SER A 143 -2.68 -1.29 -21.83
CA SER A 143 -3.86 -1.95 -22.43
C SER A 143 -3.61 -2.47 -23.83
#